data_AF-A0A2K1KUM2-F1
#
_entry.id   AF-A0A2K1KUM2-F1
#
_cell.length_a   1.000
_cell.length_b   1.000
_cell.length_c   1.000
_cell.angle_alpha   90.00
_cell.angle_beta   90.00
_cell.angle_gamma   90.00
#
_symmetry.space_group_name_H-M   'P 1'
#
loop_
_entity.id
_entity.type
_entity.pdbx_description
1 polymer ?
#
loop_
_entity_poly.entity_id
_entity_poly.type
_entity_poly.pdbx_seq_one_letter_code
_entity_poly.pdbx_strand_id
1 'polypeptide(L)'
;KVIDFGMSKIEVGRNPKATKNNYIYSNLKYMALKTLKNKFQTMAICHFEADVYSFAMVCSKILSKKNPFYNICEIKEILERIEKGERSNLPSNCNDLIELIQEC
;
A
#
# COMPACT_ATOMS: atom_id res chain seq x y z
N LYS A 1 4.44 -15.23 9.34
CA LYS A 1 3.30 -15.07 10.26
C LYS A 1 2.98 -13.58 10.35
N VAL A 2 1.77 -13.15 10.00
CA VAL A 2 1.31 -11.75 10.18
C VAL A 2 0.86 -11.61 11.63
N ILE A 3 1.29 -10.55 12.33
CA ILE A 3 1.15 -10.45 13.79
C ILE A 3 0.49 -9.17 14.30
N ASP A 4 0.34 -8.15 13.47
CA ASP A 4 -0.14 -6.83 13.90
C ASP A 4 -1.45 -6.47 13.18
N PHE A 5 -2.58 -6.78 13.85
CA PHE A 5 -3.94 -6.47 13.38
C PHE A 5 -4.66 -5.42 14.25
N GLY A 6 -4.01 -4.89 15.30
CA GLY A 6 -4.68 -4.10 16.33
C GLY A 6 -5.40 -2.86 15.80
N MET A 7 -4.83 -2.24 14.76
CA MET A 7 -5.38 -1.03 14.11
C MET A 7 -6.05 -1.33 12.76
N SER A 8 -6.14 -2.60 12.36
CA SER A 8 -6.83 -3.01 11.14
C SER A 8 -8.33 -2.78 11.30
N LYS A 9 -8.99 -2.30 10.23
CA LYS A 9 -10.44 -2.12 10.25
C LYS A 9 -11.10 -3.50 10.20
N ILE A 10 -11.57 -3.99 11.35
CA ILE A 10 -12.32 -5.24 11.42
C ILE A 10 -13.80 -4.90 11.30
N GLU A 11 -14.35 -4.97 10.09
CA GLU A 11 -15.78 -4.81 9.87
C GLU A 11 -16.49 -6.17 10.05
N VAL A 12 -16.88 -6.50 11.28
CA VAL A 12 -17.70 -7.68 11.56
C VAL A 12 -19.18 -7.27 11.61
N GLY A 13 -19.89 -7.41 10.49
CA GLY A 13 -21.36 -7.20 10.44
C GLY A 13 -21.90 -6.99 9.02
N ARG A 14 -23.20 -7.28 8.80
CA ARG A 14 -23.87 -7.14 7.48
C ARG A 14 -23.98 -5.69 6.96
N ASN A 15 -23.83 -4.69 7.83
CA ASN A 15 -23.88 -3.26 7.48
C ASN A 15 -22.74 -2.52 8.20
N PRO A 16 -21.55 -2.46 7.59
CA PRO A 16 -20.43 -1.77 8.21
C PRO A 16 -20.66 -0.27 8.22
N LYS A 17 -20.55 0.35 9.39
CA LYS A 17 -20.44 1.81 9.50
C LYS A 17 -18.96 2.14 9.61
N ALA A 18 -18.43 2.81 8.59
CA ALA A 18 -17.07 3.33 8.64
C ALA A 18 -16.96 4.36 9.78
N THR A 19 -16.23 4.02 10.84
CA THR A 19 -15.86 4.98 11.87
C THR A 19 -15.01 6.06 11.22
N LYS A 20 -15.47 7.32 11.23
CA LYS A 20 -14.68 8.49 10.83
C LYS A 20 -13.59 8.70 11.88
N ASN A 21 -12.53 7.91 11.82
CA ASN A 21 -11.30 8.23 12.52
C ASN A 21 -10.36 8.86 11.49
N ASN A 22 -10.16 10.18 11.59
CA ASN A 22 -9.36 10.96 10.64
C ASN A 22 -7.84 10.78 10.86
N TYR A 23 -7.46 10.03 11.89
CA TYR A 23 -6.06 9.74 12.21
C TYR A 23 -5.58 8.51 11.45
N ILE A 24 -4.58 8.72 10.59
CA ILE A 24 -3.89 7.66 9.87
C ILE A 24 -2.79 7.13 10.79
N TYR A 25 -2.98 5.92 11.30
CA TYR A 25 -1.97 5.19 12.06
C TYR A 25 -1.12 4.26 11.17
N SER A 26 -1.29 4.29 9.85
CA SER A 26 -0.66 3.36 8.91
C SER A 26 0.62 3.89 8.24
N ASN A 27 1.46 2.98 7.76
CA ASN A 27 2.67 3.31 7.02
C ASN A 27 2.34 3.62 5.55
N LEU A 28 2.34 4.91 5.20
CA LEU A 28 1.89 5.42 3.90
C LEU A 28 2.67 4.86 2.70
N LYS A 29 3.91 4.42 2.90
CA LYS A 29 4.76 3.84 1.84
C LYS A 29 4.30 2.46 1.37
N TYR A 30 3.38 1.83 2.10
CA TYR A 30 2.82 0.52 1.77
C TYR A 30 1.35 0.62 1.34
N MET A 31 0.77 1.82 1.35
CA MET A 31 -0.66 2.01 1.13
C MET A 31 -0.97 2.17 -0.36
N ALA A 32 -1.96 1.43 -0.85
CA ALA A 32 -2.39 1.51 -2.25
C ALA A 32 -2.87 2.92 -2.63
N LEU A 33 -2.68 3.29 -3.90
CA LEU A 33 -3.04 4.61 -4.43
C LEU A 33 -4.52 4.95 -4.18
N LYS A 34 -5.43 4.01 -4.42
CA LYS A 34 -6.87 4.20 -4.24
C LYS A 34 -7.24 4.48 -2.77
N THR A 35 -6.56 3.79 -1.85
CA THR A 35 -6.68 4.02 -0.40
C THR A 35 -6.14 5.40 -0.02
N LEU A 36 -5.01 5.81 -0.62
CA LEU A 36 -4.39 7.12 -0.38
C LEU A 36 -5.19 8.28 -0.98
N LYS A 37 -5.82 8.09 -2.14
CA LYS A 37 -6.77 9.05 -2.75
C LYS A 37 -8.07 9.15 -1.96
N ASN A 38 -8.54 8.06 -1.37
CA ASN A 38 -9.74 8.09 -0.53
C ASN A 38 -9.59 9.02 0.69
N LYS A 39 -8.35 9.32 1.09
CA LYS A 39 -8.03 10.35 2.09
C LYS A 39 -8.54 11.74 1.70
N PHE A 40 -8.64 12.02 0.41
CA PHE A 40 -8.99 13.33 -0.15
C PHE A 40 -10.35 13.33 -0.88
N GLN A 41 -10.88 12.16 -1.24
CA GLN A 41 -12.11 11.99 -2.01
C GLN A 41 -12.86 10.75 -1.54
N THR A 42 -14.15 10.82 -1.17
CA THR A 42 -14.89 9.64 -0.72
C THR A 42 -15.08 8.64 -1.88
N MET A 43 -14.20 7.64 -1.98
CA MET A 43 -14.23 6.59 -3.00
C MET A 43 -14.47 5.21 -2.37
N ALA A 44 -15.12 4.31 -3.10
CA ALA A 44 -15.19 2.91 -2.67
C ALA A 44 -13.80 2.26 -2.76
N ILE A 45 -13.27 1.76 -1.63
CA ILE A 45 -12.01 0.99 -1.59
C ILE A 45 -12.35 -0.51 -1.60
N CYS A 46 -11.66 -1.27 -2.44
CA CYS A 46 -11.57 -2.71 -2.28
C CYS A 46 -10.43 -3.01 -1.30
N HIS A 47 -10.77 -3.47 -0.09
CA HIS A 47 -9.76 -3.75 0.94
C HIS A 47 -8.79 -4.86 0.53
N PHE A 48 -9.28 -5.86 -0.22
CA PHE A 48 -8.45 -6.95 -0.74
C PHE A 48 -7.36 -6.45 -1.69
N GLU A 49 -7.70 -5.59 -2.67
CA GLU A 49 -6.72 -4.98 -3.58
C GLU A 49 -5.67 -4.14 -2.81
N ALA A 50 -6.10 -3.43 -1.78
CA ALA A 50 -5.20 -2.65 -0.94
C ALA A 50 -4.21 -3.54 -0.16
N ASP A 51 -4.66 -4.70 0.33
CA ASP A 51 -3.81 -5.68 1.01
C ASP A 51 -2.83 -6.35 0.03
N VAL A 52 -3.26 -6.68 -1.20
CA VAL A 52 -2.40 -7.21 -2.26
C VAL A 52 -1.27 -6.23 -2.61
N TYR A 53 -1.60 -4.96 -2.80
CA TYR A 53 -0.59 -3.92 -3.02
C TYR A 53 0.38 -3.80 -1.84
N SER A 54 -0.14 -3.82 -0.60
CA SER A 54 0.69 -3.75 0.60
C SER A 54 1.66 -4.93 0.69
N PHE A 55 1.20 -6.12 0.31
CA PHE A 55 2.04 -7.32 0.20
C PHE A 55 3.14 -7.14 -0.85
N ALA A 56 2.83 -6.62 -2.03
CA ALA A 56 3.82 -6.33 -3.08
C ALA A 56 4.92 -5.37 -2.58
N MET A 57 4.55 -4.33 -1.81
CA MET A 57 5.51 -3.41 -1.18
C MET A 57 6.39 -4.09 -0.13
N VAL A 58 5.86 -5.05 0.63
CA VAL A 58 6.65 -5.87 1.56
C VAL A 58 7.65 -6.75 0.80
N CYS A 59 7.21 -7.41 -0.28
CA CYS A 59 8.10 -8.19 -1.14
C CYS A 59 9.21 -7.32 -1.73
N SER A 60 8.88 -6.10 -2.19
CA SER A 60 9.85 -5.13 -2.69
C SER A 60 10.91 -4.76 -1.64
N LYS A 61 10.49 -4.57 -0.39
CA LYS A 61 11.41 -4.35 0.73
C LYS A 61 12.33 -5.53 1.00
N ILE A 62 11.80 -6.75 0.97
CA ILE A 62 12.58 -7.97 1.21
C ILE A 62 13.65 -8.12 0.13
N LEU A 63 13.28 -7.93 -1.14
CA LEU A 63 14.20 -8.06 -2.27
C LEU A 63 15.27 -6.97 -2.26
N SER A 64 14.88 -5.71 -2.10
CA SER A 64 15.80 -4.56 -2.16
C SER A 64 16.59 -4.33 -0.87
N LYS A 65 16.19 -4.95 0.25
CA LYS A 65 16.65 -4.66 1.63
C LYS A 65 16.52 -3.17 2.02
N LYS A 66 15.66 -2.42 1.32
CA LYS A 66 15.39 -1.00 1.54
C LYS A 66 13.89 -0.79 1.69
N ASN A 67 13.47 0.27 2.38
CA ASN A 67 12.04 0.61 2.39
C ASN A 67 11.59 1.03 0.98
N PRO A 68 10.35 0.72 0.56
CA PRO A 68 9.78 1.27 -0.67
C PRO A 68 9.87 2.79 -0.62
N PHE A 69 10.28 3.43 -1.72
CA PHE A 69 10.44 4.89 -1.77
C PHE A 69 11.31 5.46 -0.63
N TYR A 70 12.38 4.77 -0.24
CA TYR A 70 13.25 5.19 0.88
C TYR A 70 13.86 6.59 0.68
N ASN A 71 14.06 7.00 -0.56
CA ASN A 71 14.63 8.28 -0.97
C ASN A 71 13.61 9.43 -1.04
N ILE A 72 12.33 9.15 -0.77
CA ILE A 72 11.25 10.13 -0.85
C ILE A 72 10.70 10.40 0.55
N CYS A 73 10.64 11.69 0.90
CA CYS A 73 10.10 12.16 2.18
C CYS A 73 8.63 12.59 2.05
N GLU A 74 8.26 13.22 0.92
CA GLU A 74 6.91 13.75 0.72
C GLU A 74 5.95 12.72 0.11
N ILE A 75 4.79 12.53 0.75
CA ILE A 75 3.75 11.60 0.28
C ILE A 75 3.17 12.04 -1.08
N LYS A 76 3.10 13.36 -1.31
CA LYS A 76 2.63 13.92 -2.58
C LYS A 76 3.54 13.51 -3.74
N GLU A 77 4.85 13.49 -3.51
CA GLU A 77 5.81 13.02 -4.50
C GLU A 77 5.67 11.52 -4.77
N ILE A 78 5.41 10.70 -3.75
CA ILE A 78 5.10 9.27 -3.92
C ILE A 78 3.84 9.08 -4.79
N LEU A 79 2.79 9.85 -4.51
CA LEU A 79 1.54 9.85 -5.28
C LEU A 79 1.78 10.16 -6.76
N GLU A 80 2.47 11.27 -7.04
CA GLU A 80 2.75 11.72 -8.41
C GLU A 80 3.56 10.69 -9.20
N ARG A 81 4.53 10.03 -8.56
CA ARG A 81 5.34 8.97 -9.20
C ARG A 81 4.53 7.72 -9.51
N ILE A 82 3.70 7.25 -8.57
CA ILE A 82 2.82 6.10 -8.80
C ILE A 82 1.82 6.39 -9.92
N GLU A 83 1.26 7.61 -9.96
CA GLU A 83 0.36 8.06 -11.02
C GLU A 83 1.03 8.13 -12.40
N LYS A 84 2.32 8.48 -12.44
CA LYS A 84 3.13 8.44 -13.67
C LYS A 84 3.54 7.03 -14.09
N GLY A 85 3.14 6.00 -13.34
CA GLY A 85 3.49 4.61 -13.62
C GLY A 85 4.86 4.19 -13.10
N GLU A 86 5.57 5.02 -12.33
CA GLU A 86 6.81 4.60 -11.69
C GLU A 86 6.51 3.45 -10.70
N ARG A 87 7.41 2.48 -10.66
CA ARG A 87 7.40 1.34 -9.73
C ARG A 87 8.73 1.28 -9.00
N SER A 88 8.77 0.61 -7.85
CA SER A 88 10.02 0.48 -7.08
C SER A 88 11.06 -0.31 -7.89
N ASN A 89 12.29 0.20 -7.96
CA ASN A 89 13.40 -0.50 -8.59
C ASN A 89 13.75 -1.76 -7.78
N LEU A 90 13.55 -2.93 -8.38
CA LEU A 90 13.84 -4.23 -7.77
C LEU A 90 15.17 -4.79 -8.30
N PRO A 91 15.98 -5.44 -7.46
CA PRO A 91 17.13 -6.19 -7.94
C PRO A 91 16.69 -7.38 -8.80
N SER A 92 17.45 -7.73 -9.83
CA SER A 92 17.11 -8.78 -10.82
C SER A 92 17.30 -10.23 -10.31
N ASN A 93 17.04 -10.49 -9.03
CA ASN A 93 17.33 -11.78 -8.42
C ASN A 93 16.19 -12.81 -8.56
N CYS A 94 14.99 -12.40 -8.95
CA CYS A 94 13.83 -13.29 -9.17
C CYS A 94 12.81 -12.65 -10.11
N ASN A 95 12.83 -13.02 -11.39
CA ASN A 95 12.01 -12.38 -12.43
C ASN A 95 10.51 -12.58 -12.21
N ASP A 96 10.08 -13.80 -11.88
CA ASP A 96 8.65 -14.12 -11.68
C ASP A 96 8.03 -13.31 -10.54
N LEU A 97 8.78 -13.10 -9.45
CA LEU A 97 8.31 -12.31 -8.31
C LEU A 97 8.33 -10.80 -8.64
N ILE A 98 9.26 -10.35 -9.48
CA ILE A 98 9.30 -8.95 -9.94
C ILE A 98 8.09 -8.63 -10.80
N GLU A 99 7.74 -9.51 -11.74
CA GLU A 99 6.56 -9.37 -12.61
C GLU A 99 5.28 -9.28 -11.76
N LEU A 100 5.10 -10.20 -10.82
CA LEU A 100 3.96 -10.19 -9.90
C LEU A 100 3.87 -8.89 -9.07
N ILE A 101 5.00 -8.37 -8.57
CA ILE A 101 5.04 -7.11 -7.82
C ILE A 101 4.69 -5.91 -8.70
N GLN A 102 5.05 -5.95 -9.99
CA GLN A 102 4.77 -4.86 -10.94
C GLN A 102 3.30 -4.82 -11.40
N GLU A 103 2.63 -5.98 -11.44
CA GLU A 103 1.21 -6.10 -11.74
C GLU A 103 0.30 -5.57 -10.61
N CYS A 104 0.82 -5.49 -9.38
CA CYS A 104 0.11 -4.97 -8.20
C CYS A 104 0.14 -3.42 -8.11
#